data_AF-A0A7C8GPU0-F1
#
_entry.id   AF-A0A7C8GPU0-F1
#
_cell.length_a   1.000
_cell.length_b   1.000
_cell.length_c   1.000
_cell.angle_alpha   90.00
_cell.angle_beta   90.00
_cell.angle_gamma   90.00
#
_symmetry.space_group_name_H-M   'P 1'
#
loop_
_entity.id
_entity.type
_entity.pdbx_description
1 polymer ?
#
loop_
_entity_poly.entity_id
_entity_poly.type
_entity_poly.pdbx_seq_one_letter_code
_entity_poly.pdbx_strand_id
1 'polypeptide(L)'
;MRKSKEETELTIHKLKQIAKQHFIEKGYSQVVLEEIVQEANLTRGALYHHFKSKKALFSAVFETIQQEVAEFVETEAMKTDDEWLQLMKGCRAFLIAATESRNVKILLIDGPAVLGWETFRQMDERYSMKSLREQLETLQNNNQLKEISI
;
A
#
# COMPACT_ATOMS: atom_id res chain seq x y z
N MET A 1 -7.23 24.53 -19.73
CA MET A 1 -6.11 23.87 -19.01
C MET A 1 -6.51 22.70 -18.10
N ARG A 2 -7.80 22.46 -17.79
CA ARG A 2 -8.24 21.39 -16.87
C ARG A 2 -8.17 19.96 -17.45
N LYS A 3 -8.39 19.81 -18.76
CA LYS A 3 -8.38 18.53 -19.48
C LYS A 3 -7.05 17.76 -19.40
N SER A 4 -5.92 18.46 -19.45
CA SER A 4 -4.58 17.84 -19.43
C SER A 4 -4.18 17.25 -18.07
N LYS A 5 -4.70 17.80 -16.95
CA LYS A 5 -4.44 17.25 -15.62
C LYS A 5 -5.22 15.96 -15.39
N GLU A 6 -6.50 15.95 -15.74
CA GLU A 6 -7.36 14.75 -15.66
C GLU A 6 -6.82 13.62 -16.56
N GLU A 7 -6.37 13.93 -17.78
CA GLU A 7 -5.71 12.95 -18.68
C GLU A 7 -4.40 12.38 -18.09
N THR A 8 -3.62 13.23 -17.41
CA THR A 8 -2.39 12.82 -16.72
C THR A 8 -2.69 11.86 -15.57
N GLU A 9 -3.69 12.17 -14.73
CA GLU A 9 -4.11 11.33 -13.61
C GLU A 9 -4.63 9.96 -14.08
N LEU A 10 -5.43 9.94 -15.15
CA LEU A 10 -5.90 8.69 -15.77
C LEU A 10 -4.74 7.84 -16.29
N THR A 11 -3.75 8.47 -16.92
CA THR A 11 -2.55 7.78 -17.44
C THR A 11 -1.74 7.18 -16.30
N ILE A 12 -1.50 7.94 -15.22
CA ILE A 12 -0.82 7.48 -14.02
C ILE A 12 -1.57 6.32 -13.38
N HIS A 13 -2.90 6.43 -13.23
CA HIS A 13 -3.72 5.38 -12.66
C HIS A 13 -3.61 4.09 -13.48
N LYS A 14 -3.75 4.18 -14.81
CA LYS A 14 -3.62 3.04 -15.72
C LYS A 14 -2.24 2.36 -15.59
N LEU A 15 -1.17 3.15 -15.58
CA LEU A 15 0.19 2.63 -15.40
C LEU A 15 0.35 1.90 -14.07
N LYS A 16 -0.17 2.45 -12.96
CA LYS A 16 -0.11 1.80 -11.64
C LYS A 16 -0.88 0.49 -11.62
N GLN A 17 -2.07 0.42 -12.21
CA GLN A 17 -2.89 -0.81 -12.23
C GLN A 17 -2.21 -1.93 -13.02
N ILE A 18 -1.69 -1.63 -14.21
CA ILE A 18 -0.95 -2.63 -15.02
C ILE A 18 0.32 -3.04 -14.28
N ALA A 19 1.10 -2.08 -13.78
CA ALA A 19 2.33 -2.39 -13.04
C ALA A 19 2.07 -3.24 -11.80
N LYS A 20 0.96 -2.98 -11.08
CA LYS A 20 0.52 -3.78 -9.94
C LYS A 20 0.36 -5.24 -10.34
N GLN A 21 -0.37 -5.52 -11.41
CA GLN A 21 -0.56 -6.90 -11.88
C GLN A 21 0.76 -7.59 -12.22
N HIS A 22 1.65 -6.90 -12.95
CA HIS A 22 2.97 -7.43 -13.29
C HIS A 22 3.82 -7.71 -12.04
N PHE A 23 3.81 -6.81 -11.05
CA PHE A 23 4.55 -7.02 -9.79
C PHE A 23 3.98 -8.17 -8.96
N ILE A 24 2.66 -8.36 -8.94
CA ILE A 24 2.01 -9.49 -8.26
C ILE A 24 2.46 -10.81 -8.88
N GLU A 25 2.36 -10.93 -10.20
CA GLU A 25 2.62 -12.18 -10.92
C GLU A 25 4.11 -12.53 -10.94
N LYS A 26 4.95 -11.56 -11.30
CA LYS A 26 6.36 -11.80 -11.63
C LYS A 26 7.29 -11.46 -10.45
N GLY A 27 6.88 -10.55 -9.57
CA GLY A 27 7.74 -9.95 -8.55
C GLY A 27 8.64 -8.86 -9.09
N TYR A 28 9.16 -8.01 -8.21
CA TYR A 28 9.92 -6.83 -8.63
C TYR A 28 11.06 -7.16 -9.58
N SER A 29 11.91 -8.15 -9.31
CA SER A 29 13.09 -8.42 -10.14
C SER A 29 12.76 -8.76 -11.59
N GLN A 30 11.71 -9.56 -11.82
CA GLN A 30 11.35 -10.11 -13.13
C GLN A 30 10.50 -9.18 -14.00
N VAL A 31 9.93 -8.11 -13.44
CA VAL A 31 9.11 -7.16 -14.23
C VAL A 31 9.92 -6.40 -15.27
N VAL A 32 9.40 -6.29 -16.48
CA VAL A 32 10.02 -5.53 -17.59
C VAL A 32 9.15 -4.31 -17.88
N LEU A 33 9.72 -3.10 -17.84
CA LEU A 33 8.93 -1.86 -18.00
C LEU A 33 8.33 -1.74 -19.41
N GLU A 34 8.97 -2.36 -20.38
CA GLU A 34 8.53 -2.43 -21.78
C GLU A 34 7.18 -3.13 -21.92
N GLU A 35 6.99 -4.23 -21.19
CA GLU A 35 5.74 -4.99 -21.20
C GLU A 35 4.61 -4.14 -20.61
N ILE A 36 4.89 -3.40 -19.53
CA ILE A 36 3.92 -2.50 -18.89
C ILE A 36 3.50 -1.37 -19.84
N VAL A 37 4.45 -0.72 -20.55
CA VAL A 37 4.09 0.38 -21.47
C VAL A 37 3.39 -0.13 -22.72
N GLN A 38 3.75 -1.30 -23.22
CA GLN A 38 3.06 -1.94 -24.35
C GLN A 38 1.60 -2.23 -23.98
N GLU A 39 1.36 -2.87 -22.83
CA GLU A 39 0.01 -3.14 -22.35
C GLU A 39 -0.78 -1.85 -22.05
N ALA A 40 -0.10 -0.81 -21.57
CA ALA A 40 -0.70 0.49 -21.35
C ALA A 40 -1.02 1.26 -22.63
N ASN A 41 -0.58 0.80 -23.81
CA ASN A 41 -0.59 1.54 -25.08
C ASN A 41 0.12 2.90 -24.96
N LEU A 42 1.27 2.91 -24.28
CA LEU A 42 2.10 4.08 -24.04
C LEU A 42 3.52 3.87 -24.58
N THR A 43 4.25 4.96 -24.75
CA THR A 43 5.68 4.90 -25.06
C THR A 43 6.50 4.82 -23.77
N ARG A 44 7.75 4.33 -23.88
CA ARG A 44 8.72 4.44 -22.76
C ARG A 44 8.86 5.88 -22.28
N GLY A 45 8.90 6.85 -23.21
CA GLY A 45 9.02 8.27 -22.88
C GLY A 45 7.88 8.77 -22.00
N ALA A 46 6.65 8.32 -22.28
CA ALA A 46 5.48 8.64 -21.46
C ALA A 46 5.60 8.05 -20.04
N LEU A 47 6.07 6.80 -19.90
CA LEU A 47 6.33 6.24 -18.57
C LEU A 47 7.39 7.03 -17.81
N TYR A 48 8.54 7.34 -18.43
CA TYR A 48 9.63 8.08 -17.78
C TYR A 48 9.29 9.55 -17.47
N HIS A 49 8.28 10.10 -18.15
CA HIS A 49 7.70 11.38 -17.77
C HIS A 49 7.10 11.31 -16.36
N HIS A 50 6.34 10.25 -16.06
CA HIS A 50 5.66 10.05 -14.77
C HIS A 50 6.51 9.37 -13.70
N PHE A 51 7.26 8.33 -14.07
CA PHE A 51 8.04 7.49 -13.16
C PHE A 51 9.49 7.42 -13.62
N LYS A 52 10.40 8.02 -12.86
CA LYS A 52 11.83 8.11 -13.24
C LYS A 52 12.56 6.77 -13.28
N SER A 53 11.99 5.74 -12.67
CA SER A 53 12.57 4.40 -12.64
C SER A 53 11.52 3.34 -12.34
N LYS A 54 11.89 2.08 -12.52
CA LYS A 54 11.11 0.92 -12.06
C LYS A 54 10.86 0.96 -10.54
N LYS A 55 11.85 1.40 -9.76
CA LYS A 55 11.69 1.61 -8.30
C LYS A 55 10.66 2.69 -8.00
N ALA A 56 10.62 3.79 -8.76
CA ALA A 56 9.62 4.84 -8.58
C ALA A 56 8.20 4.34 -8.89
N LEU A 57 8.03 3.58 -9.99
CA LEU A 57 6.75 2.95 -10.32
C LEU A 57 6.33 1.93 -9.25
N PHE A 58 7.25 1.09 -8.79
CA PHE A 58 7.00 0.15 -7.70
C PHE A 58 6.59 0.86 -6.41
N SER A 59 7.27 1.95 -6.03
CA SER A 59 6.91 2.74 -4.85
C SER A 59 5.48 3.26 -4.92
N ALA A 60 5.03 3.72 -6.09
CA ALA A 60 3.66 4.19 -6.28
C ALA A 60 2.62 3.05 -6.26
N VAL A 61 2.98 1.86 -6.75
CA VAL A 61 2.15 0.65 -6.62
C VAL A 61 2.05 0.21 -5.16
N PHE A 62 3.18 0.13 -4.46
CA PHE A 62 3.27 -0.21 -3.05
C PHE A 62 2.39 0.71 -2.20
N GLU A 63 2.46 2.03 -2.46
CA GLU A 63 1.59 3.01 -1.81
C GLU A 63 0.10 2.77 -2.08
N THR A 64 -0.26 2.41 -3.31
CA THR A 64 -1.65 2.10 -3.68
C THR A 64 -2.17 0.87 -2.91
N ILE A 65 -1.33 -0.17 -2.76
CA ILE A 65 -1.71 -1.37 -1.99
C ILE A 65 -1.84 -1.05 -0.51
N GLN A 66 -0.94 -0.23 0.06
CA GLN A 66 -1.02 0.19 1.46
C GLN A 66 -2.32 0.97 1.74
N GLN A 67 -2.76 1.82 0.81
CA GLN A 67 -4.04 2.51 0.89
C GLN A 67 -5.22 1.53 0.88
N GLU A 68 -5.27 0.59 -0.06
CA GLU A 68 -6.32 -0.42 -0.14
C GLU A 68 -6.39 -1.28 1.14
N VAL A 69 -5.23 -1.66 1.70
CA VAL A 69 -5.16 -2.40 2.97
C VAL A 69 -5.66 -1.54 4.14
N ALA A 70 -5.26 -0.27 4.21
CA ALA A 70 -5.72 0.63 5.27
C ALA A 70 -7.25 0.84 5.21
N GLU A 71 -7.81 1.05 4.03
CA GLU A 71 -9.26 1.18 3.82
C GLU A 71 -10.01 -0.09 4.26
N PHE A 72 -9.48 -1.28 3.94
CA PHE A 72 -10.06 -2.54 4.39
C PHE A 72 -9.99 -2.70 5.92
N VAL A 73 -8.84 -2.37 6.53
CA VAL A 73 -8.66 -2.40 7.99
C VAL A 73 -9.66 -1.48 8.69
N GLU A 74 -9.79 -0.24 8.22
CA GLU A 74 -10.73 0.75 8.75
C GLU A 74 -12.18 0.25 8.62
N THR A 75 -12.55 -0.25 7.44
CA THR A 75 -13.89 -0.80 7.16
C THR A 75 -14.23 -1.97 8.09
N GLU A 76 -13.30 -2.90 8.33
CA GLU A 76 -13.54 -4.04 9.22
C GLU A 76 -13.58 -3.65 10.69
N ALA A 77 -12.71 -2.72 11.10
CA ALA A 77 -12.66 -2.20 12.48
C ALA A 77 -13.97 -1.49 12.83
N MET A 78 -14.49 -0.62 11.94
CA MET A 78 -15.71 0.16 12.14
C MET A 78 -17.02 -0.67 12.18
N LYS A 79 -16.97 -1.99 12.03
CA LYS A 79 -18.15 -2.87 12.17
C LYS A 79 -18.60 -3.08 13.61
N THR A 80 -17.99 -2.40 14.57
CA THR A 80 -18.34 -2.47 15.99
C THR A 80 -17.98 -1.16 16.66
N ASP A 81 -18.71 -0.82 17.72
CA ASP A 81 -18.45 0.35 18.57
C ASP A 81 -17.62 0.00 19.82
N ASP A 82 -17.31 -1.29 20.04
CA ASP A 82 -16.45 -1.71 21.15
C ASP A 82 -14.98 -1.51 20.78
N GLU A 83 -14.29 -0.61 21.48
CA GLU A 83 -12.93 -0.15 21.15
C GLU A 83 -11.89 -1.28 21.16
N TRP A 84 -12.04 -2.26 22.05
CA TRP A 84 -11.15 -3.42 22.11
C TRP A 84 -11.39 -4.35 20.92
N LEU A 85 -12.65 -4.59 20.59
CA LEU A 85 -13.04 -5.39 19.44
C LEU A 85 -12.70 -4.70 18.12
N GLN A 86 -12.75 -3.35 18.05
CA GLN A 86 -12.27 -2.56 16.91
C GLN A 86 -10.79 -2.83 16.66
N LEU A 87 -9.94 -2.75 17.70
CA LEU A 87 -8.51 -3.09 17.59
C LEU A 87 -8.32 -4.52 17.06
N MET A 88 -8.99 -5.49 17.67
CA MET A 88 -8.86 -6.90 17.28
C MET A 88 -9.32 -7.16 15.83
N LYS A 89 -10.42 -6.53 15.40
CA LYS A 89 -10.91 -6.61 14.02
C LYS A 89 -9.94 -5.97 13.04
N GLY A 90 -9.42 -4.79 13.36
CA GLY A 90 -8.42 -4.10 12.54
C GLY A 90 -7.14 -4.94 12.37
N CYS A 91 -6.58 -5.47 13.46
CA CYS A 91 -5.43 -6.37 13.42
C CYS A 91 -5.70 -7.62 12.57
N ARG A 92 -6.87 -8.25 12.74
CA ARG A 92 -7.26 -9.42 11.94
C ARG A 92 -7.40 -9.07 10.45
N ALA A 93 -8.02 -7.93 10.13
CA ALA A 93 -8.19 -7.45 8.78
C ALA A 93 -6.84 -7.17 8.10
N PHE A 94 -5.89 -6.57 8.82
CA PHE A 94 -4.54 -6.37 8.34
C PHE A 94 -3.85 -7.70 8.02
N LEU A 95 -3.90 -8.67 8.94
CA LEU A 95 -3.30 -9.98 8.70
C LEU A 95 -3.91 -10.69 7.49
N ILE A 96 -5.24 -10.63 7.32
CA ILE A 96 -5.92 -11.18 6.14
C ILE A 96 -5.41 -10.49 4.88
N ALA A 97 -5.49 -9.17 4.81
CA ALA A 97 -5.19 -8.41 3.61
C ALA A 97 -3.70 -8.46 3.24
N ALA A 98 -2.80 -8.36 4.23
CA ALA A 98 -1.35 -8.38 4.00
C ALA A 98 -0.83 -9.78 3.61
N THR A 99 -1.54 -10.86 3.96
CA THR A 99 -1.16 -12.23 3.63
C THR A 99 -1.88 -12.80 2.40
N GLU A 100 -2.80 -12.04 1.78
CA GLU A 100 -3.34 -12.42 0.48
C GLU A 100 -2.22 -12.61 -0.55
N SER A 101 -2.36 -13.60 -1.44
CA SER A 101 -1.37 -13.90 -2.49
C SER A 101 -1.02 -12.68 -3.36
N ARG A 102 -1.99 -11.78 -3.54
CA ARG A 102 -1.86 -10.54 -4.31
C ARG A 102 -1.08 -9.44 -3.58
N ASN A 103 -0.95 -9.51 -2.26
CA ASN A 103 -0.35 -8.43 -1.46
C ASN A 103 0.94 -8.87 -0.78
N VAL A 104 1.03 -10.12 -0.31
CA VAL A 104 2.14 -10.63 0.51
C VAL A 104 3.50 -10.41 -0.14
N LYS A 105 3.60 -10.65 -1.45
CA LYS A 105 4.84 -10.49 -2.20
C LYS A 105 5.28 -9.03 -2.27
N ILE A 106 4.35 -8.11 -2.53
CA ILE A 106 4.68 -6.69 -2.66
C ILE A 106 4.89 -6.04 -1.30
N LEU A 107 4.03 -6.32 -0.32
CA LEU A 107 4.07 -5.67 0.99
C LEU A 107 5.19 -6.20 1.88
N LEU A 108 5.32 -7.52 1.99
CA LEU A 108 6.17 -8.13 3.03
C LEU A 108 7.51 -8.63 2.51
N ILE A 109 7.68 -8.80 1.20
CA ILE A 109 8.91 -9.33 0.59
C ILE A 109 9.62 -8.25 -0.25
N ASP A 110 9.00 -7.83 -1.36
CA ASP A 110 9.60 -6.89 -2.30
C ASP A 110 9.68 -5.48 -1.70
N GLY A 111 8.69 -5.06 -0.91
CA GLY A 111 8.64 -3.74 -0.26
C GLY A 111 9.91 -3.42 0.53
N PRO A 112 10.22 -4.18 1.60
CA PRO A 112 11.44 -3.98 2.38
C PRO A 112 12.72 -4.12 1.56
N ALA A 113 12.76 -5.08 0.63
CA ALA A 113 13.96 -5.36 -0.17
C ALA A 113 14.27 -4.28 -1.21
N VAL A 114 13.25 -3.71 -1.85
CA VAL A 114 13.40 -2.76 -2.96
C VAL A 114 13.47 -1.32 -2.45
N LEU A 115 12.62 -0.97 -1.49
CA LEU A 115 12.54 0.40 -0.97
C LEU A 115 13.67 0.67 0.02
N GLY A 116 14.10 -0.35 0.75
CA GLY A 116 14.96 -0.25 1.92
C GLY A 116 14.13 -0.07 3.19
N TRP A 117 14.67 -0.53 4.32
CA TRP A 117 13.94 -0.62 5.59
C TRP A 117 13.32 0.70 6.04
N GLU A 118 14.07 1.79 5.96
CA GLU A 118 13.63 3.10 6.43
C GLU A 118 12.48 3.66 5.60
N THR A 119 12.61 3.68 4.27
CA THR A 119 11.55 4.14 3.37
C THR A 119 10.31 3.26 3.49
N PHE A 120 10.47 1.94 3.55
CA PHE A 120 9.37 1.00 3.77
C PHE A 120 8.59 1.34 5.05
N ARG A 121 9.28 1.49 6.18
CA ARG A 121 8.65 1.84 7.48
C ARG A 121 7.96 3.19 7.45
N GLN A 122 8.60 4.22 6.89
CA GLN A 122 7.99 5.55 6.78
C GLN A 122 6.71 5.54 5.95
N MET A 123 6.63 4.71 4.91
CA MET A 123 5.42 4.55 4.11
C MET A 123 4.35 3.78 4.88
N ASP A 124 4.71 2.68 5.54
CA ASP A 124 3.81 1.88 6.37
C ASP A 124 3.16 2.71 7.49
N GLU A 125 3.95 3.56 8.16
CA GLU A 125 3.52 4.47 9.23
C GLU A 125 2.44 5.48 8.82
N ARG A 126 2.27 5.74 7.51
CA ARG A 126 1.25 6.67 6.98
C ARG A 126 -0.11 6.01 6.73
N TYR A 127 -0.17 4.68 6.70
CA TYR A 127 -1.34 3.91 6.29
C TYR A 127 -1.84 3.02 7.44
N SER A 128 -1.95 1.71 7.25
CA SER A 128 -2.56 0.80 8.24
C SER A 128 -1.91 0.86 9.64
N MET A 129 -0.60 1.10 9.72
CA MET A 129 0.12 1.27 10.99
C MET A 129 -0.29 2.55 11.73
N LYS A 130 -0.72 3.59 11.01
CA LYS A 130 -1.27 4.82 11.62
C LYS A 130 -2.52 4.48 12.44
N SER A 131 -3.48 3.78 11.82
CA SER A 131 -4.74 3.40 12.48
C SER A 131 -4.51 2.52 13.70
N LEU A 132 -3.55 1.58 13.62
CA LEU A 132 -3.17 0.75 14.77
C LEU A 132 -2.64 1.61 15.93
N ARG A 133 -1.74 2.55 15.64
CA ARG A 133 -1.18 3.47 16.65
C ARG A 133 -2.26 4.31 17.30
N GLU A 134 -3.13 4.93 16.50
CA GLU A 134 -4.23 5.78 16.99
C GLU A 134 -5.23 4.99 17.87
N GLN A 135 -5.52 3.74 17.52
CA GLN A 135 -6.39 2.89 18.33
C GLN A 135 -5.72 2.51 19.65
N LEU A 136 -4.42 2.16 19.64
CA LEU A 136 -3.68 1.85 20.86
C LEU A 136 -3.60 3.05 21.81
N GLU A 137 -3.37 4.26 21.27
CA GLU A 137 -3.39 5.50 22.05
C GLU A 137 -4.77 5.75 22.67
N THR A 138 -5.85 5.52 21.92
CA THR A 138 -7.24 5.61 22.43
C THR A 138 -7.47 4.66 23.60
N LEU A 139 -7.13 3.37 23.44
CA LEU A 139 -7.28 2.36 24.50
C LEU A 139 -6.42 2.68 25.73
N GLN A 140 -5.21 3.24 25.52
CA GLN A 140 -4.35 3.69 26.62
C GLN A 140 -5.02 4.83 27.40
N ASN A 141 -5.53 5.85 26.71
CA ASN A 141 -6.20 7.00 27.31
C ASN A 141 -7.48 6.60 28.08
N ASN A 142 -8.15 5.53 27.62
CA ASN A 142 -9.33 4.97 28.28
C ASN A 142 -8.99 3.96 29.40
N ASN A 143 -7.72 3.80 29.76
CA ASN A 143 -7.23 2.86 30.78
C ASN A 143 -7.62 1.39 30.50
N GLN A 144 -7.78 1.02 29.22
CA GLN A 144 -8.10 -0.35 28.80
C GLN A 144 -6.84 -1.18 28.51
N LEU A 145 -5.68 -0.54 28.39
CA LEU A 145 -4.38 -1.22 28.29
C LEU A 145 -3.75 -1.35 29.68
N LYS A 146 -3.24 -2.56 29.98
CA LYS A 146 -2.40 -2.76 31.17
C LYS A 146 -1.01 -2.18 30.90
N GLU A 147 -0.54 -1.34 31.80
CA GLU A 147 0.88 -0.98 31.83
C GLU A 147 1.71 -2.23 32.13
N ILE A 148 2.68 -2.50 31.27
CA ILE A 148 3.69 -3.53 31.51
C ILE A 148 4.95 -2.78 31.92
N SER A 149 5.36 -2.91 33.18
CA SER A 149 6.70 -2.49 33.59
C SER A 149 7.71 -3.43 32.93
N ILE A 150 8.52 -2.88 32.01
CA ILE A 150 9.63 -3.58 31.34
C ILE A 150 10.93 -3.25 32.08
#